data_AF-A0ABC9XBA3-F1
#
_entry.id   AF-A0ABC9XBA3-F1
#
_cell.length_a   1.000
_cell.length_b   1.000
_cell.length_c   1.000
_cell.angle_alpha   90.00
_cell.angle_beta   90.00
_cell.angle_gamma   90.00
#
_symmetry.space_group_name_H-M   'P 1'
#
loop_
_entity.id
_entity.type
_entity.pdbx_description
1 polymer ?
#
loop_
_entity_poly.entity_id
_entity_poly.type
_entity_poly.pdbx_seq_one_letter_code
_entity_poly.pdbx_strand_id
1 'polypeptide(L)'
;MTEGMAEGGHAGAPPVRLWVRRVGVYCDEHRKTWLVAAEEEEGMLRARIQRVQVPLGEALRPSQLPPSRLPHMWQLSQGEQYRDSNSRVWEIEHHLMLGGVEELLLKLVPVTFSYHFSSLNMSQKDPCQKQACEIQKCLQVNNYMESKCETVLQEMQKCCAWYPKGRSISCSGFEKEKREREKFKATSEGIPPSPQ
;
A
#
# COMPACT_ATOMS: atom_id res chain seq x y z
N MET A 1 30.39 -39.57 26.35
CA MET A 1 30.05 -38.15 26.54
C MET A 1 29.06 -37.82 25.44
N THR A 2 27.76 -37.89 25.73
CA THR A 2 26.69 -37.58 24.79
C THR A 2 26.42 -36.09 24.86
N GLU A 3 26.98 -35.34 23.90
CA GLU A 3 26.64 -33.93 23.72
C GLU A 3 25.22 -33.86 23.13
N GLY A 4 24.27 -33.44 23.98
CA GLY A 4 22.93 -33.09 23.56
C GLY A 4 22.97 -31.79 22.76
N MET A 5 22.94 -31.90 21.43
CA MET A 5 22.60 -30.77 20.58
C MET A 5 21.13 -30.42 20.83
N ALA A 6 20.91 -29.25 21.40
CA ALA A 6 19.60 -28.64 21.50
C ALA A 6 19.05 -28.44 20.08
N GLU A 7 18.18 -29.34 19.65
CA GLU A 7 17.31 -29.13 18.50
C GLU A 7 16.48 -27.88 18.76
N GLY A 8 16.87 -26.77 18.11
CA GLY A 8 16.01 -25.62 17.96
C GLY A 8 14.78 -26.08 17.19
N GLY A 9 13.70 -26.36 17.92
CA GLY A 9 12.45 -26.82 17.36
C GLY A 9 11.93 -25.80 16.37
N HIS A 10 12.13 -26.07 15.08
CA HIS A 10 11.47 -25.32 14.02
C HIS A 10 9.97 -25.44 14.24
N ALA A 11 9.28 -24.31 14.32
CA ALA A 11 7.85 -24.31 14.13
C ALA A 11 7.56 -24.90 12.73
N GLY A 12 6.41 -25.55 12.54
CA GLY A 12 6.05 -26.16 11.26
C GLY A 12 5.89 -25.12 10.15
N ALA A 13 5.12 -25.43 9.10
CA ALA A 13 4.79 -24.39 8.12
C ALA A 13 3.91 -23.28 8.77
N PRO A 14 4.15 -21.99 8.48
CA PRO A 14 3.32 -20.90 8.99
C PRO A 14 1.91 -21.00 8.39
N PRO A 15 0.88 -20.47 9.08
CA PRO A 15 -0.51 -20.57 8.63
C PRO A 15 -0.72 -19.91 7.28
N VAL A 16 -1.39 -20.57 6.35
CA VAL A 16 -1.61 -20.01 5.00
C VAL A 16 -2.52 -18.78 5.07
N ARG A 17 -3.52 -18.79 5.95
CA ARG A 17 -4.43 -17.67 6.13
C ARG A 17 -4.73 -17.44 7.60
N LEU A 18 -4.92 -16.18 7.99
CA LEU A 18 -5.38 -15.78 9.31
C LEU A 18 -6.56 -14.84 9.15
N TRP A 19 -7.69 -15.13 9.81
CA TRP A 19 -8.88 -14.28 9.82
C TRP A 19 -9.18 -13.78 11.22
N VAL A 20 -9.42 -12.47 11.35
CA VAL A 20 -9.87 -11.89 12.61
C VAL A 20 -11.24 -12.45 12.96
N ARG A 21 -11.40 -12.87 14.22
CA ARG A 21 -12.68 -13.36 14.75
C ARG A 21 -13.25 -12.40 15.78
N ARG A 22 -12.36 -11.79 16.56
CA ARG A 22 -12.63 -10.68 17.49
C ARG A 22 -11.33 -9.91 17.72
N VAL A 23 -11.40 -8.79 18.43
CA VAL A 23 -10.22 -7.96 18.72
C VAL A 23 -9.09 -8.82 19.30
N GLY A 24 -7.94 -8.81 18.63
CA GLY A 24 -6.74 -9.56 19.02
C GLY A 24 -6.81 -11.08 18.89
N VAL A 25 -7.89 -11.66 18.35
CA VAL A 25 -8.03 -13.11 18.18
C VAL A 25 -8.28 -13.46 16.72
N TYR A 26 -7.37 -14.27 16.16
CA TYR A 26 -7.40 -14.74 14.79
C TYR A 26 -7.56 -16.26 14.75
N CYS A 27 -8.04 -16.75 13.62
CA CYS A 27 -8.14 -18.17 13.33
C CYS A 27 -7.43 -18.48 12.02
N ASP A 28 -6.79 -19.65 11.94
CA ASP A 28 -6.19 -20.12 10.69
C ASP A 28 -7.07 -21.12 9.92
N GLU A 29 -6.58 -21.59 8.77
CA GLU A 29 -7.28 -22.53 7.90
C GLU A 29 -7.57 -23.89 8.56
N HIS A 30 -6.82 -24.22 9.61
CA HIS A 30 -6.98 -25.43 10.40
C HIS A 30 -7.84 -25.21 11.65
N ARG A 31 -8.49 -24.04 11.77
CA ARG A 31 -9.29 -23.61 12.94
C ARG A 31 -8.48 -23.49 14.23
N LYS A 32 -7.14 -23.40 14.15
CA LYS A 32 -6.31 -23.08 15.32
C LYS A 32 -6.48 -21.60 15.63
N THR A 33 -6.37 -21.26 16.91
CA THR A 33 -6.55 -19.90 17.40
C THR A 33 -5.21 -19.23 17.70
N TRP A 34 -5.16 -17.95 17.40
CA TRP A 34 -3.96 -17.13 17.47
C TRP A 34 -4.28 -15.81 18.18
N LEU A 35 -3.48 -15.45 19.18
CA LEU A 35 -3.51 -14.12 19.77
C LEU A 35 -2.60 -13.21 18.97
N VAL A 36 -3.10 -12.02 18.62
CA VAL A 36 -2.36 -11.06 17.81
C VAL A 36 -2.32 -9.72 18.49
N ALA A 37 -1.11 -9.24 18.75
CA ALA A 37 -0.83 -7.92 19.29
C ALA A 37 -0.09 -7.08 18.25
N ALA A 38 -0.46 -5.79 18.16
CA ALA A 38 0.29 -4.82 17.39
C ALA A 38 1.41 -4.25 18.27
N GLU A 39 2.63 -4.22 17.73
CA GLU A 39 3.80 -3.61 18.35
C GLU A 39 4.27 -2.50 17.41
N GLU A 40 4.46 -1.28 17.89
CA GLU A 40 4.94 -0.15 17.09
C GLU A 40 6.20 0.43 17.71
N GLU A 41 7.29 0.38 16.96
CA GLU A 41 8.62 0.84 17.39
C GLU A 41 9.24 1.66 16.25
N GLU A 42 9.64 2.91 16.52
CA GLU A 42 10.26 3.81 15.53
C GLU A 42 9.44 4.00 14.22
N GLY A 43 8.10 3.93 14.31
CA GLY A 43 7.20 4.01 13.16
C GLY A 43 7.12 2.71 12.34
N MET A 44 7.74 1.62 12.83
CA MET A 44 7.58 0.29 12.28
C MET A 44 6.48 -0.47 13.01
N LEU A 45 5.46 -0.86 12.26
CA LEU A 45 4.40 -1.72 12.74
C LEU A 45 4.80 -3.20 12.61
N ARG A 46 4.77 -3.91 13.73
CA ARG A 46 4.91 -5.36 13.84
C ARG A 46 3.60 -5.97 14.37
N ALA A 47 3.34 -7.20 13.98
CA ALA A 47 2.26 -8.01 14.51
C ALA A 47 2.86 -9.26 15.13
N ARG A 48 2.78 -9.35 16.46
CA ARG A 48 3.20 -10.52 17.22
C ARG A 48 2.03 -11.49 17.33
N ILE A 49 2.21 -12.68 16.77
CA ILE A 49 1.16 -13.68 16.58
C ILE A 49 1.55 -14.94 17.34
N GLN A 50 0.78 -15.32 18.36
CA GLN A 50 1.07 -16.46 19.22
C GLN A 50 -0.04 -17.50 19.17
N ARG A 51 0.31 -18.77 18.99
CA ARG A 51 -0.65 -19.87 18.97
C ARG A 51 -1.11 -20.17 20.39
N VAL A 52 -2.31 -19.72 20.72
CA VAL A 52 -2.92 -19.92 22.02
C VAL A 52 -4.32 -20.45 21.84
N GLN A 53 -4.59 -21.60 22.44
CA GLN A 53 -5.91 -22.21 22.38
C GLN A 53 -6.89 -21.42 23.23
N VAL A 54 -7.73 -20.61 22.59
CA VAL A 54 -8.75 -19.82 23.27
C VAL A 54 -10.16 -20.31 22.93
N PRO A 55 -11.12 -20.27 23.88
CA PRO A 55 -12.50 -20.56 23.60
C PRO A 55 -13.01 -19.66 22.47
N LEU A 56 -13.44 -20.30 21.39
CA LEU A 56 -13.99 -19.70 20.20
C LEU A 56 -15.40 -19.17 20.52
N GLY A 57 -15.50 -18.07 21.27
CA GLY A 57 -16.77 -17.35 21.54
C GLY A 57 -17.43 -16.83 20.26
N GLU A 58 -18.45 -15.98 20.38
CA GLU A 58 -19.18 -15.45 19.21
C GLU A 58 -18.25 -14.62 18.30
N ALA A 59 -18.34 -14.87 16.99
CA ALA A 59 -17.52 -14.17 16.00
C ALA A 59 -18.12 -12.80 15.69
N LEU A 60 -17.30 -11.76 15.69
CA LEU A 60 -17.70 -10.41 15.34
C LEU A 60 -17.71 -10.24 13.82
N ARG A 61 -18.73 -9.54 13.30
CA ARG A 61 -18.75 -9.11 11.91
C ARG A 61 -17.74 -7.97 11.71
N PRO A 62 -17.21 -7.77 10.48
CA PRO A 62 -16.30 -6.66 10.20
C PRO A 62 -16.83 -5.28 10.61
N SER A 63 -18.14 -5.05 10.51
CA SER A 63 -18.77 -3.78 10.92
C SER A 63 -18.87 -3.59 12.44
N GLN A 64 -18.71 -4.65 13.23
CA GLN A 64 -18.73 -4.63 14.69
C GLN A 64 -17.32 -4.55 15.29
N LEU A 65 -16.28 -4.68 14.46
CA LEU A 65 -14.90 -4.55 14.91
C LEU A 65 -14.54 -3.07 15.08
N PRO A 66 -13.89 -2.69 16.20
CA PRO A 66 -13.37 -1.35 16.34
C PRO A 66 -12.25 -1.08 15.31
N PRO A 67 -12.00 0.19 14.95
CA PRO A 67 -10.85 0.55 14.11
C PRO A 67 -9.55 -0.03 14.69
N SER A 68 -8.75 -0.66 13.84
CA SER A 68 -7.50 -1.31 14.23
C SER A 68 -6.40 -1.04 13.20
N ARG A 69 -5.14 -1.02 13.64
CA ARG A 69 -3.96 -1.02 12.75
C ARG A 69 -3.77 -2.38 12.07
N LEU A 70 -4.22 -3.45 12.73
CA LEU A 70 -4.15 -4.82 12.24
C LEU A 70 -5.27 -5.09 11.23
N PRO A 71 -4.98 -5.83 10.15
CA PRO A 71 -5.94 -6.13 9.11
C PRO A 71 -6.95 -7.20 9.56
N HIS A 72 -8.06 -7.33 8.82
CA HIS A 72 -9.04 -8.38 9.07
C HIS A 72 -8.57 -9.77 8.60
N MET A 73 -7.63 -9.80 7.66
CA MET A 73 -7.14 -11.05 7.10
C MET A 73 -5.70 -10.89 6.62
N TRP A 74 -4.89 -11.94 6.82
CA TRP A 74 -3.59 -12.14 6.18
C TRP A 74 -3.62 -13.41 5.32
N GLN A 75 -2.95 -13.36 4.17
CA GLN A 75 -2.76 -14.48 3.25
C GLN A 75 -1.28 -14.64 2.90
N LEU A 76 -0.73 -15.81 3.16
CA LEU A 76 0.65 -16.17 2.82
C LEU A 76 0.81 -16.17 1.30
N SER A 77 1.83 -15.46 0.84
CA SER A 77 2.25 -15.29 -0.55
C SER A 77 3.67 -15.84 -0.69
N GLN A 78 3.84 -16.84 -1.57
CA GLN A 78 5.15 -17.44 -1.90
C GLN A 78 5.95 -18.02 -0.72
N GLY A 79 5.33 -18.21 0.46
CA GLY A 79 5.94 -18.86 1.61
C GLY A 79 6.77 -17.94 2.51
N GLU A 80 7.05 -16.72 2.09
CA GLU A 80 7.97 -15.81 2.80
C GLU A 80 7.28 -14.53 3.31
N GLN A 81 6.12 -14.17 2.75
CA GLN A 81 5.44 -12.90 3.04
C GLN A 81 3.93 -13.08 3.12
N TYR A 82 3.26 -12.21 3.86
CA TYR A 82 1.81 -12.13 3.90
C TYR A 82 1.31 -10.89 3.18
N ARG A 83 0.21 -11.02 2.45
CA ARG A 83 -0.59 -9.91 1.96
C ARG A 83 -1.84 -9.78 2.80
N ASP A 84 -2.17 -8.56 3.22
CA ASP A 84 -3.34 -8.32 4.05
C ASP A 84 -4.58 -7.82 3.29
N SER A 85 -5.71 -7.74 3.98
CA SER A 85 -6.98 -7.25 3.43
C SER A 85 -6.95 -5.81 2.91
N ASN A 86 -5.95 -5.03 3.32
CA ASN A 86 -5.71 -3.65 2.89
C ASN A 86 -4.64 -3.59 1.79
N SER A 87 -4.29 -4.73 1.19
CA SER A 87 -3.25 -4.88 0.16
C SER A 87 -1.84 -4.50 0.64
N ARG A 88 -1.59 -4.46 1.95
CA ARG A 88 -0.25 -4.24 2.50
C ARG A 88 0.52 -5.56 2.56
N VAL A 89 1.84 -5.46 2.45
CA VAL A 89 2.76 -6.61 2.51
C VAL A 89 3.40 -6.66 3.89
N TRP A 90 3.47 -7.85 4.46
CA TRP A 90 4.08 -8.14 5.74
C TRP A 90 5.13 -9.22 5.55
N GLU A 91 6.36 -8.99 6.01
CA GLU A 91 7.44 -9.97 5.96
C GLU A 91 7.46 -10.79 7.24
N ILE A 92 7.80 -12.08 7.13
CA ILE A 92 8.01 -12.93 8.30
C ILE A 92 9.37 -12.58 8.90
N GLU A 93 9.37 -11.90 10.05
CA GLU A 93 10.60 -11.58 10.76
C GLU A 93 11.15 -12.82 11.46
N HIS A 94 10.28 -13.61 12.10
CA HIS A 94 10.62 -14.93 12.61
C HIS A 94 9.39 -15.82 12.79
N HIS A 95 9.63 -17.14 12.77
CA HIS A 95 8.64 -18.17 13.09
C HIS A 95 9.31 -19.26 13.94
N LEU A 96 9.02 -19.27 15.24
CA LEU A 96 9.79 -20.01 16.24
C LEU A 96 8.87 -20.69 17.25
N MET A 97 9.37 -21.73 17.92
CA MET A 97 8.76 -22.28 19.14
C MET A 97 9.41 -21.67 20.38
N LEU A 98 8.69 -20.81 21.12
CA LEU A 98 9.17 -20.17 22.35
C LEU A 98 8.36 -20.69 23.55
N GLY A 99 9.02 -21.39 24.48
CA GLY A 99 8.36 -21.89 25.71
C GLY A 99 7.17 -22.82 25.44
N GLY A 100 7.20 -23.59 24.34
CA GLY A 100 6.09 -24.46 23.91
C GLY A 100 4.96 -23.74 23.15
N VAL A 101 5.07 -22.42 22.97
CA VAL A 101 4.14 -21.62 22.18
C VAL A 101 4.74 -21.34 20.81
N GLU A 102 3.96 -21.58 19.76
CA GLU A 102 4.34 -21.21 18.40
C GLU A 102 4.15 -19.71 18.22
N GLU A 103 5.21 -18.99 17.88
CA GLU A 103 5.21 -17.55 17.67
C GLU A 103 5.64 -17.20 16.25
N LEU A 104 4.84 -16.36 15.61
CA LEU A 104 5.09 -15.76 14.32
C LEU A 104 5.15 -14.24 14.51
N LEU A 105 6.26 -13.61 14.13
CA LEU A 105 6.39 -12.16 14.12
C LEU A 105 6.36 -11.66 12.68
N LEU A 106 5.38 -10.81 12.38
CA LEU A 106 5.25 -10.18 11.08
C LEU A 106 5.64 -8.71 11.15
N LYS A 107 6.42 -8.25 10.18
CA LYS A 107 6.83 -6.85 10.04
C LYS A 107 6.14 -6.24 8.83
N LEU A 108 5.44 -5.12 9.02
CA LEU A 108 4.80 -4.42 7.91
C LEU A 108 5.88 -3.85 6.99
N VAL A 109 5.91 -4.28 5.73
CA VAL A 109 6.85 -3.74 4.75
C VAL A 109 6.28 -2.41 4.25
N PRO A 110 6.99 -1.28 4.45
CA PRO A 110 6.56 -0.03 3.85
C PRO A 110 6.62 -0.18 2.33
N VAL A 111 5.60 0.33 1.64
CA VAL A 111 5.39 0.21 0.18
C VAL A 111 6.51 0.83 -0.67
N THR A 112 7.58 1.31 -0.04
CA THR A 112 8.79 1.85 -0.67
C THR A 112 9.75 0.79 -1.20
N PHE A 113 9.64 -0.49 -0.82
CA PHE A 113 10.66 -1.50 -1.15
C PHE A 113 10.31 -2.47 -2.28
N SER A 114 9.11 -2.42 -2.88
CA SER A 114 8.74 -3.33 -3.99
C SER A 114 8.81 -2.71 -5.39
N TYR A 115 9.32 -1.49 -5.51
CA TYR A 115 9.70 -0.94 -6.80
C TYR A 115 11.11 -0.37 -6.69
N HIS A 116 12.06 -0.99 -7.40
CA HIS A 116 13.24 -0.29 -7.89
C HIS A 116 12.77 0.83 -8.84
N PHE A 117 12.26 1.90 -8.26
CA PHE A 117 11.97 3.17 -8.92
C PHE A 117 12.36 4.25 -7.93
N SER A 118 13.58 4.74 -8.11
CA SER A 118 14.03 6.09 -7.76
C SER A 118 13.55 6.62 -6.42
N SER A 119 14.46 6.55 -5.43
CA SER A 119 14.59 7.52 -4.35
C SER A 119 13.84 8.83 -4.62
N LEU A 120 12.81 9.12 -3.80
CA LEU A 120 12.62 10.40 -3.09
C LEU A 120 11.31 10.38 -2.27
N ASN A 121 11.46 10.17 -0.95
CA ASN A 121 10.71 10.76 0.17
C ASN A 121 9.21 10.45 0.37
N MET A 122 8.94 9.57 1.35
CA MET A 122 7.66 9.39 2.07
C MET A 122 7.23 10.61 2.94
N SER A 123 7.51 11.82 2.49
CA SER A 123 6.90 13.05 3.02
C SER A 123 6.79 14.18 2.00
N GLN A 124 7.02 13.92 0.71
CA GLN A 124 6.73 14.91 -0.33
C GLN A 124 5.43 14.50 -1.03
N LYS A 125 4.30 15.00 -0.48
CA LYS A 125 3.02 15.00 -1.18
C LYS A 125 3.25 15.51 -2.60
N ASP A 126 2.68 14.85 -3.61
CA ASP A 126 2.81 15.33 -4.99
C ASP A 126 2.35 16.79 -5.02
N PRO A 127 3.20 17.72 -5.50
CA PRO A 127 2.96 19.14 -5.29
C PRO A 127 1.72 19.64 -6.03
N CYS A 128 1.22 18.89 -7.01
CA CYS A 128 0.00 19.19 -7.76
C CYS A 128 -1.15 18.23 -7.43
N GLN A 129 -1.00 17.37 -6.41
CA GLN A 129 -2.02 16.41 -5.99
C GLN A 129 -3.34 17.08 -5.64
N LYS A 130 -3.29 18.25 -4.98
CA LYS A 130 -4.48 19.00 -4.58
C LYS A 130 -5.33 19.36 -5.81
N GLN A 131 -4.70 19.96 -6.83
CA GLN A 131 -5.36 20.36 -8.06
C GLN A 131 -5.89 19.13 -8.82
N ALA A 132 -5.13 18.03 -8.85
CA ALA A 132 -5.59 16.78 -9.45
C ALA A 132 -6.86 16.22 -8.77
N CYS A 133 -6.93 16.25 -7.43
CA CYS A 133 -8.12 15.83 -6.69
C CYS A 133 -9.32 16.75 -6.93
N GLU A 134 -9.12 18.07 -7.02
CA GLU A 134 -10.21 19.01 -7.32
C GLU A 134 -10.76 18.80 -8.74
N ILE A 135 -9.93 18.44 -9.72
CA ILE A 135 -10.40 18.06 -11.07
C ILE A 135 -11.34 16.86 -10.97
N GLN A 136 -10.94 15.80 -10.26
CA GLN A 136 -11.77 14.60 -10.10
C GLN A 136 -13.13 14.95 -9.47
N LYS A 137 -13.12 15.76 -8.42
CA LYS A 137 -14.33 16.23 -7.76
C LYS A 137 -15.22 17.06 -8.69
N CYS A 138 -14.64 17.98 -9.44
CA CYS A 138 -15.37 18.82 -10.39
C CYS A 138 -16.01 17.99 -11.50
N LEU A 139 -15.27 17.04 -12.09
CA LEU A 139 -15.77 16.19 -13.15
C LEU A 139 -16.93 15.31 -12.66
N GLN A 140 -16.81 14.73 -11.47
CA GLN A 140 -17.87 13.90 -10.89
C GLN A 140 -19.18 14.65 -10.71
N VAL A 141 -19.16 15.90 -10.24
CA VAL A 141 -20.39 16.69 -10.06
C VAL A 141 -20.94 17.29 -11.36
N ASN A 142 -20.11 17.35 -12.41
CA ASN A 142 -20.48 17.92 -13.71
C ASN A 142 -20.68 16.86 -14.81
N ASN A 143 -20.94 15.60 -14.44
CA ASN A 143 -21.12 14.50 -15.40
C ASN A 143 -19.97 14.41 -16.41
N TYR A 144 -18.74 14.61 -15.93
CA TYR A 144 -17.51 14.58 -16.73
C TYR A 144 -17.43 15.63 -17.85
N MET A 145 -18.25 16.69 -17.80
CA MET A 145 -18.13 17.83 -18.72
C MET A 145 -16.93 18.71 -18.34
N GLU A 146 -15.79 18.50 -19.00
CA GLU A 146 -14.56 19.26 -18.78
C GLU A 146 -14.72 20.78 -18.94
N SER A 147 -15.59 21.22 -19.86
CA SER A 147 -15.87 22.64 -20.09
C SER A 147 -16.38 23.38 -18.85
N LYS A 148 -17.01 22.66 -17.92
CA LYS A 148 -17.47 23.21 -16.63
C LYS A 148 -16.37 23.22 -15.56
N CYS A 149 -15.26 22.54 -15.81
CA CYS A 149 -14.11 22.40 -14.91
C CYS A 149 -12.88 23.16 -15.41
N GLU A 150 -13.02 23.99 -16.45
CA GLU A 150 -11.95 24.77 -17.08
C GLU A 150 -11.07 25.50 -16.07
N THR A 151 -11.67 26.14 -15.06
CA THR A 151 -10.93 26.86 -14.02
C THR A 151 -9.99 25.94 -13.23
N VAL A 152 -10.47 24.75 -12.83
CA VAL A 152 -9.68 23.79 -12.05
C VAL A 152 -8.60 23.12 -12.91
N LEU A 153 -8.91 22.87 -14.18
CA LEU A 153 -7.94 22.39 -15.18
C LEU A 153 -6.81 23.41 -15.39
N GLN A 154 -7.13 24.70 -15.47
CA GLN A 154 -6.12 25.76 -15.58
C GLN A 154 -5.23 25.88 -14.34
N GLU A 155 -5.79 25.72 -13.14
CA GLU A 155 -5.00 25.69 -11.90
C GLU A 155 -4.01 24.52 -11.88
N MET A 156 -4.43 23.36 -12.38
CA MET A 156 -3.55 22.20 -12.54
C MET A 156 -2.43 22.48 -13.55
N GLN A 157 -2.76 23.07 -14.70
CA GLN A 157 -1.75 23.46 -15.70
C GLN A 157 -0.74 24.47 -15.14
N LYS A 158 -1.20 25.45 -14.35
CA LYS A 158 -0.33 26.42 -13.66
C LYS A 158 0.58 25.73 -12.66
N CYS A 159 0.05 24.77 -11.90
CA CYS A 159 0.85 23.98 -10.97
C CYS A 159 1.96 23.22 -11.72
N CYS A 160 1.62 22.54 -12.81
CA CYS A 160 2.59 21.80 -13.61
C CYS A 160 3.63 22.69 -14.30
N ALA A 161 3.30 23.94 -14.61
CA ALA A 161 4.26 24.90 -15.16
C ALA A 161 5.28 25.39 -14.11
N TRP A 162 4.95 25.31 -12.82
CA TRP A 162 5.79 25.83 -11.74
C TRP A 162 6.88 24.84 -11.29
N TYR A 163 6.71 23.55 -11.58
CA TYR A 163 7.64 22.49 -11.17
C TYR A 163 8.41 21.89 -12.36
N PRO A 164 9.65 21.40 -12.16
CA PRO A 164 10.39 20.66 -13.19
C PRO A 164 9.65 19.39 -13.64
N LYS A 165 9.86 18.98 -14.90
CA LYS A 165 9.26 17.75 -15.44
C LYS A 165 9.62 16.54 -14.59
N GLY A 166 8.64 15.67 -14.35
CA GLY A 166 8.81 14.48 -13.51
C GLY A 166 8.81 14.74 -12.00
N ARG A 167 8.64 16.00 -11.56
CA ARG A 167 8.51 16.37 -10.14
C ARG A 167 7.12 16.04 -9.56
N SER A 168 6.08 16.12 -10.39
CA SER A 168 4.72 15.70 -10.07
C SER A 168 4.31 14.59 -11.03
N ILE A 169 3.86 13.47 -10.47
CA ILE A 169 3.29 12.35 -11.22
C ILE A 169 1.97 12.80 -11.86
N SER A 170 1.18 13.62 -11.15
CA SER A 170 -0.09 14.15 -11.64
C SER A 170 0.05 15.03 -12.89
N CYS A 171 1.22 15.64 -13.12
CA CYS A 171 1.50 16.45 -14.31
C CYS A 171 1.80 15.66 -15.58
N SER A 172 2.07 14.35 -15.47
CA SER A 172 2.48 13.52 -16.62
C SER A 172 1.46 13.49 -17.78
N GLY A 173 0.16 13.62 -17.49
CA GLY A 173 -0.89 13.71 -18.51
C GLY A 173 -0.90 15.07 -19.23
N PHE A 174 -0.83 16.16 -18.46
CA PHE A 174 -0.86 17.54 -18.97
C PHE A 174 0.40 17.91 -19.78
N GLU A 175 1.56 17.36 -19.41
CA GLU A 175 2.80 17.58 -20.14
C GLU A 175 2.80 16.96 -21.55
N LYS A 176 2.07 15.84 -21.74
CA LYS A 176 1.93 15.18 -23.05
C LYS A 176 1.02 15.97 -23.97
N GLU A 177 -0.13 16.42 -23.47
CA GLU A 177 -1.11 17.21 -24.21
C GLU A 177 -0.52 18.55 -24.71
N LYS A 178 0.30 19.21 -23.88
CA LYS A 178 0.98 20.47 -24.28
C LYS A 178 1.97 20.25 -25.44
N ARG A 179 2.74 19.16 -25.42
CA ARG A 179 3.69 18.82 -26.50
C ARG A 179 2.98 18.51 -27.82
N GLU A 180 1.84 17.83 -27.76
CA GLU A 180 1.03 17.54 -28.94
C GLU A 180 0.47 18.83 -29.52
N ARG A 181 -0.07 19.73 -28.70
CA ARG A 181 -0.59 21.04 -29.13
C ARG A 181 0.49 21.95 -29.72
N GLU A 182 1.70 21.94 -29.19
CA GLU A 182 2.86 22.66 -29.74
C GLU A 182 3.32 22.08 -31.08
N LYS A 183 3.31 20.75 -31.23
CA LYS A 183 3.63 20.06 -32.50
C LYS A 183 2.62 20.37 -33.61
N PHE A 184 1.34 20.46 -33.27
CA PHE A 184 0.30 20.90 -34.21
C PHE A 184 0.49 22.37 -34.65
N LYS A 185 0.87 23.28 -33.73
CA LYS A 185 1.16 24.69 -34.07
C LYS A 185 2.40 24.85 -34.96
N ALA A 186 3.46 24.10 -34.70
CA ALA A 186 4.67 24.12 -35.52
C ALA A 186 4.45 23.61 -36.96
N THR A 187 3.45 22.74 -37.15
CA THR A 187 3.11 22.19 -38.47
C THR A 187 2.19 23.14 -39.27
N SER A 188 1.50 24.08 -38.61
CA SER A 188 0.63 25.07 -39.27
C SER A 188 1.32 26.36 -39.71
N GLU A 189 2.54 26.67 -39.22
CA GLU A 189 3.23 27.96 -39.52
C GLU A 189 4.50 27.82 -40.40
N GLY A 190 4.76 26.66 -41.00
CA GLY A 190 6.03 26.38 -41.71
C GLY A 190 5.93 26.12 -43.21
N ILE A 191 5.64 27.13 -44.04
CA ILE A 191 6.11 27.18 -45.45
C ILE A 191 6.53 28.63 -45.78
N PRO A 192 7.83 28.97 -45.83
CA PRO A 192 8.28 30.19 -46.49
C PRO A 192 8.30 29.97 -48.02
N PRO A 193 7.92 30.97 -48.85
CA PRO A 193 8.04 30.84 -50.30
C PRO A 193 9.51 30.86 -50.70
N SER A 194 9.88 29.93 -51.59
CA SER A 194 11.22 29.85 -52.20
C SER A 194 11.57 31.15 -52.92
N PRO A 195 12.80 31.69 -52.78
CA PRO A 195 13.27 32.77 -53.64
C PRO A 195 13.48 32.24 -55.07
N GLN A 196 13.05 33.01 -56.07
CA GLN A 196 13.32 32.77 -57.49
C GLN A 196 14.79 32.92 -57.84
#